data_AF-A0AAD4YVW4-F1
#
_entry.id   AF-A0AAD4YVW4-F1
#
_cell.length_a   1.000
_cell.length_b   1.000
_cell.length_c   1.000
_cell.angle_alpha   90.00
_cell.angle_beta   90.00
_cell.angle_gamma   90.00
#
_symmetry.space_group_name_H-M   'P 1'
#
loop_
_entity.id
_entity.type
_entity.pdbx_description
1 polymer ?
#
loop_
_entity_poly.entity_id
_entity_poly.type
_entity_poly.pdbx_seq_one_letter_code
_entity_poly.pdbx_strand_id
1 'polypeptide(L)'
;MKAVQNEQNPCFVANLITTFLGDAENILAQLSTYLSAEDPDEVNYPRVATLALTLKGSSSSVGGCRMALSCWCIIVLDLVNQQFLILREILNHIVQMERAIHENEVKRRNM
;
A
#
# COMPACT_ATOMS: atom_id res chain seq x y z
N MET A 1 9.86 -24.53 -12.25
CA MET A 1 9.37 -25.53 -11.27
C MET A 1 9.64 -26.97 -11.66
N LYS A 2 9.34 -27.45 -12.88
CA LYS A 2 9.65 -28.85 -13.30
C LYS A 2 11.13 -29.27 -13.24
N ALA A 3 12.08 -28.32 -13.16
CA ALA A 3 13.51 -28.60 -13.09
C ALA A 3 14.09 -28.75 -11.67
N VAL A 4 13.31 -28.43 -10.61
CA VAL A 4 13.81 -28.39 -9.22
C VAL A 4 13.32 -29.60 -8.40
N GLN A 5 12.23 -30.23 -8.84
CA GLN A 5 11.70 -31.45 -8.24
C GLN A 5 12.30 -32.69 -8.93
N ASN A 6 12.80 -33.63 -8.15
CA ASN A 6 13.38 -34.90 -8.57
C ASN A 6 13.04 -36.00 -7.54
N GLU A 7 13.60 -37.20 -7.74
CA GLU A 7 13.38 -38.37 -6.88
C GLU A 7 13.85 -38.17 -5.42
N GLN A 8 14.76 -37.22 -5.17
CA GLN A 8 15.30 -36.91 -3.84
C GLN A 8 14.42 -35.92 -3.07
N ASN A 9 13.53 -35.17 -3.76
CA ASN A 9 12.62 -34.20 -3.14
C ASN A 9 11.20 -34.24 -3.77
N PRO A 10 10.53 -35.41 -3.80
CA PRO A 10 9.32 -35.63 -4.60
C PRO A 10 8.13 -34.73 -4.22
N CYS A 11 8.13 -34.16 -3.00
CA CYS A 11 7.08 -33.26 -2.52
C CYS A 11 7.44 -31.78 -2.60
N PHE A 12 8.57 -31.40 -3.23
CA PHE A 12 9.07 -30.02 -3.22
C PHE A 12 8.02 -29.02 -3.72
N VAL A 13 7.40 -29.27 -4.88
CA VAL A 13 6.41 -28.34 -5.46
C VAL A 13 5.17 -28.24 -4.57
N ALA A 14 4.70 -29.35 -4.02
CA ALA A 14 3.55 -29.35 -3.10
C ALA A 14 3.85 -28.53 -1.85
N ASN A 15 5.02 -28.72 -1.23
CA ASN A 15 5.43 -27.96 -0.06
C ASN A 15 5.60 -26.47 -0.38
N LEU A 16 6.22 -26.13 -1.52
CA LEU A 16 6.38 -24.75 -1.98
C LEU A 16 5.02 -24.05 -2.15
N ILE A 17 4.05 -24.72 -2.77
CA ILE A 17 2.70 -24.16 -2.97
C ILE A 17 2.00 -23.98 -1.62
N THR A 18 2.07 -24.98 -0.72
CA THR A 18 1.47 -24.89 0.61
C THR A 18 2.06 -23.74 1.42
N THR A 19 3.38 -23.57 1.41
CA THR A 19 4.04 -22.43 2.07
C THR A 19 3.60 -21.11 1.45
N PHE A 20 3.59 -21.00 0.12
CA PHE A 20 3.13 -19.78 -0.56
C PHE A 20 1.68 -19.43 -0.19
N LEU A 21 0.76 -20.40 -0.16
CA LEU A 21 -0.64 -20.16 0.18
C LEU A 21 -0.79 -19.65 1.61
N GLY A 22 -0.12 -20.29 2.58
CA GLY A 22 -0.16 -19.84 3.98
C GLY A 22 0.41 -18.43 4.17
N ASP A 23 1.55 -18.14 3.51
CA ASP A 23 2.14 -16.80 3.55
C ASP A 23 1.23 -15.76 2.89
N ALA A 24 0.63 -16.09 1.75
CA ALA A 24 -0.27 -15.21 1.03
C ALA A 24 -1.53 -14.88 1.83
N GLU A 25 -2.16 -15.87 2.47
CA GLU A 25 -3.33 -15.65 3.34
C GLU A 25 -3.00 -14.72 4.51
N ASN A 26 -1.85 -14.93 5.16
CA ASN A 26 -1.40 -14.07 6.26
C ASN A 26 -1.12 -12.63 5.79
N ILE A 27 -0.46 -12.46 4.63
CA ILE A 27 -0.19 -11.14 4.07
C ILE A 27 -1.49 -10.43 3.68
N LEU A 28 -2.44 -11.14 3.06
CA LEU A 28 -3.75 -10.59 2.68
C LEU A 28 -4.56 -10.16 3.91
N ALA A 29 -4.53 -10.94 4.99
CA ALA A 29 -5.16 -10.56 6.26
C ALA A 29 -4.55 -9.26 6.84
N GLN A 30 -3.22 -9.16 6.86
CA GLN A 30 -2.54 -7.93 7.31
C GLN A 30 -2.85 -6.73 6.41
N LEU A 31 -2.83 -6.90 5.08
CA LEU A 31 -3.20 -5.86 4.14
C LEU A 31 -4.63 -5.36 4.38
N SER A 32 -5.57 -6.27 4.61
CA SER A 32 -6.95 -5.90 4.94
C SER A 32 -6.99 -5.10 6.23
N THR A 33 -6.28 -5.50 7.28
CA THR A 33 -6.27 -4.76 8.55
C THR A 33 -5.73 -3.34 8.39
N TYR A 34 -4.63 -3.15 7.66
CA TYR A 34 -4.06 -1.81 7.45
C TYR A 34 -4.93 -0.92 6.56
N LEU A 35 -5.61 -1.50 5.57
CA LEU A 35 -6.49 -0.76 4.66
C LEU A 35 -7.89 -0.50 5.22
N SER A 36 -8.28 -1.19 6.29
CA SER A 36 -9.58 -1.00 6.96
C SER A 36 -9.58 0.13 8.00
N ALA A 37 -8.52 0.94 8.12
CA ALA A 37 -8.53 2.08 9.03
C ALA A 37 -9.63 3.08 8.62
N GLU A 38 -10.39 3.58 9.60
CA GLU A 38 -11.50 4.53 9.35
C GLU A 38 -10.97 5.90 8.91
N ASP A 39 -9.84 6.32 9.48
CA ASP A 39 -9.15 7.55 9.08
C ASP A 39 -8.04 7.23 8.04
N PRO A 40 -8.11 7.83 6.84
CA PRO A 40 -7.04 7.73 5.85
C PRO A 40 -5.65 8.17 6.35
N ASP A 41 -5.59 9.02 7.38
CA ASP A 41 -4.35 9.48 8.00
C ASP A 41 -3.71 8.45 8.92
N GLU A 42 -4.48 7.49 9.42
CA GLU A 42 -4.01 6.41 10.29
C GLU A 42 -3.58 5.16 9.51
N VAL A 43 -3.84 5.12 8.19
CA VAL A 43 -3.41 4.03 7.33
C VAL A 43 -1.89 3.98 7.27
N ASN A 44 -1.30 2.83 7.62
CA ASN A 44 0.14 2.61 7.52
C ASN A 44 0.55 2.25 6.08
N TYR A 45 0.52 3.25 5.20
CA TYR A 45 0.94 3.18 3.79
C TYR A 45 2.31 2.48 3.59
N PRO A 46 3.39 2.85 4.32
CA PRO A 46 4.67 2.16 4.19
C PRO A 46 4.60 0.65 4.43
N ARG A 47 3.76 0.21 5.38
CA ARG A 47 3.56 -1.22 5.67
C ARG A 47 2.74 -1.91 4.59
N VAL A 48 1.69 -1.25 4.08
CA VAL A 48 0.90 -1.74 2.93
C VAL A 48 1.80 -1.96 1.72
N ALA A 49 2.66 -1.00 1.37
CA ALA A 49 3.60 -1.12 0.27
C ALA A 49 4.57 -2.29 0.44
N THR A 50 5.13 -2.46 1.65
CA THR A 50 6.06 -3.56 1.97
C THR A 50 5.40 -4.93 1.81
N LEU A 51 4.17 -5.07 2.31
CA LEU A 51 3.38 -6.30 2.18
C LEU A 51 3.02 -6.59 0.73
N ALA A 52 2.58 -5.60 -0.04
CA ALA A 52 2.25 -5.74 -1.45
C ALA A 52 3.49 -6.10 -2.31
N LEU A 53 4.65 -5.52 -2.03
CA LEU A 53 5.92 -5.88 -2.66
C LEU A 53 6.33 -7.32 -2.35
N THR A 54 6.17 -7.75 -1.10
CA THR A 54 6.47 -9.12 -0.67
C THR A 54 5.56 -10.11 -1.38
N LEU A 55 4.25 -9.84 -1.41
CA LEU A 55 3.25 -10.67 -2.07
C LEU A 55 3.47 -10.75 -3.58
N LYS A 56 3.88 -9.65 -4.20
CA LYS A 56 4.27 -9.61 -5.61
C LYS A 56 5.46 -10.51 -5.89
N GLY A 57 6.50 -10.43 -5.04
CA GLY A 57 7.71 -11.24 -5.15
C GLY A 57 7.42 -12.73 -5.00
N SER A 58 6.69 -13.12 -3.96
CA SER A 58 6.29 -14.50 -3.71
C SER A 58 5.38 -15.04 -4.82
N SER A 59 4.42 -14.24 -5.31
CA SER A 59 3.57 -14.62 -6.44
C SER A 59 4.38 -14.83 -7.72
N SER A 60 5.36 -13.97 -7.99
CA SER A 60 6.21 -14.09 -9.18
C SER A 60 7.09 -15.35 -9.14
N SER A 61 7.62 -15.72 -7.96
CA SER A 61 8.49 -16.89 -7.82
C SER A 61 7.75 -18.23 -8.04
N VAL A 62 6.45 -18.28 -7.76
CA VAL A 62 5.58 -19.45 -8.01
C VAL A 62 4.81 -19.37 -9.33
N GLY A 63 5.09 -18.39 -10.20
CA GLY A 63 4.43 -18.25 -11.50
C GLY A 63 2.99 -17.70 -11.43
N GLY A 64 2.60 -17.08 -10.32
CA GLY A 64 1.32 -16.41 -10.12
C GLY A 64 1.25 -15.03 -10.79
N CYS A 65 1.41 -14.98 -12.12
CA CYS A 65 1.58 -13.73 -12.87
C CYS A 65 0.44 -12.71 -12.63
N ARG A 66 -0.81 -13.19 -12.58
CA ARG A 66 -1.98 -12.33 -12.38
C ARG A 66 -1.98 -11.70 -10.99
N MET A 67 -1.63 -12.46 -9.96
CA MET A 67 -1.56 -11.98 -8.59
C MET A 67 -0.43 -10.96 -8.42
N ALA A 68 0.73 -11.23 -9.02
CA ALA A 68 1.85 -10.29 -9.05
C ALA A 68 1.48 -8.96 -9.75
N LEU A 69 0.69 -9.03 -10.83
CA LEU A 69 0.15 -7.85 -11.50
C LEU A 69 -0.83 -7.08 -10.62
N SER A 70 -1.76 -7.73 -9.94
CA SER A 70 -2.71 -7.06 -9.04
C SER A 70 -2.01 -6.36 -7.87
N CYS A 71 -0.90 -6.89 -7.37
CA CYS A 71 -0.11 -6.25 -6.33
C CYS A 71 0.47 -4.89 -6.77
N TRP A 72 0.71 -4.68 -8.07
CA TRP A 72 1.10 -3.35 -8.57
C TRP A 72 0.02 -2.30 -8.35
N CYS A 73 -1.26 -2.66 -8.51
CA CYS A 73 -2.35 -1.72 -8.27
C CYS A 73 -2.38 -1.24 -6.82
N ILE A 74 -2.07 -2.13 -5.87
CA ILE A 74 -2.00 -1.79 -4.44
C ILE A 74 -0.85 -0.81 -4.18
N ILE A 75 0.32 -1.05 -4.77
CA ILE A 75 1.48 -0.15 -4.65
C ILE A 75 1.21 1.22 -5.28
N VAL A 76 0.49 1.26 -6.42
CA VAL A 76 0.10 2.53 -7.05
C VAL A 76 -0.92 3.28 -6.18
N LEU A 77 -1.90 2.58 -5.62
CA LEU A 77 -2.90 3.17 -4.73
C LEU A 77 -2.25 3.80 -3.49
N ASP A 78 -1.29 3.10 -2.89
CA ASP A 78 -0.46 3.59 -1.79
C ASP A 78 0.21 4.93 -2.13
N LEU A 79 0.91 4.99 -3.26
CA LEU A 79 1.57 6.20 -3.72
C LEU A 79 0.57 7.34 -3.94
N VAL A 80 -0.56 7.07 -4.59
CA VAL A 80 -1.61 8.08 -4.84
C VAL A 80 -2.15 8.65 -3.53
N ASN A 81 -2.45 7.79 -2.56
CA ASN A 81 -2.95 8.22 -1.26
C ASN A 81 -1.92 9.06 -0.50
N GLN A 82 -0.66 8.64 -0.48
CA GLN A 82 0.41 9.42 0.15
C GLN A 82 0.54 10.82 -0.48
N GLN A 83 0.51 10.92 -1.82
CA GLN A 83 0.56 12.21 -2.51
C GLN A 83 -0.67 13.08 -2.21
N PHE A 84 -1.86 12.47 -2.11
CA PHE A 84 -3.06 13.18 -1.74
C PHE A 84 -2.97 13.79 -0.34
N LEU A 85 -2.45 13.06 0.65
CA LEU A 85 -2.32 13.57 2.02
C LEU A 85 -1.38 14.78 2.10
N ILE A 86 -0.24 14.72 1.40
CA ILE A 86 0.71 15.85 1.29
C ILE A 86 0.03 17.05 0.64
N LEU A 87 -0.68 16.83 -0.47
CA LEU A 87 -1.38 17.90 -1.17
C LEU A 87 -2.48 18.53 -0.29
N ARG A 88 -3.25 17.71 0.43
CA ARG A 88 -4.31 18.16 1.33
C ARG A 88 -3.75 19.03 2.44
N GLU A 89 -2.62 18.66 3.04
CA GLU A 89 -1.93 19.47 4.06
C GLU A 89 -1.51 20.84 3.50
N ILE A 90 -0.87 20.85 2.32
CA ILE A 90 -0.43 22.09 1.68
C ILE A 90 -1.62 23.00 1.37
N LEU A 91 -2.69 22.47 0.79
CA LEU A 91 -3.88 23.25 0.46
C LEU A 91 -4.56 23.82 1.70
N ASN A 92 -4.60 23.06 2.80
CA ASN A 92 -5.12 23.55 4.07
C ASN A 92 -4.31 24.74 4.62
N HIS A 93 -2.97 24.69 4.51
CA HIS A 93 -2.12 25.82 4.89
C HIS A 93 -2.40 27.05 4.03
N ILE A 94 -2.54 26.89 2.71
CA ILE A 94 -2.88 27.99 1.81
C ILE A 94 -4.22 28.63 2.20
N VAL A 95 -5.25 27.81 2.47
CA VAL A 95 -6.56 28.31 2.91
C VAL A 95 -6.46 29.10 4.22
N GLN A 96 -5.64 28.64 5.17
CA GLN A 96 -5.42 29.38 6.43
C GLN A 96 -4.73 30.72 6.19
N MET A 97 -3.71 30.75 5.33
CA MET A 97 -3.01 31.98 4.96
C MET A 97 -3.96 32.99 4.29
N GLU A 98 -4.76 32.55 3.33
CA GLU A 98 -5.74 33.41 2.64
C GLU A 98 -6.74 34.05 3.62
N ARG A 99 -7.24 33.26 4.58
CA ARG A 99 -8.14 33.78 5.64
C ARG A 99 -7.45 34.84 6.49
N ALA A 100 -6.20 34.60 6.91
CA ALA A 100 -5.44 35.54 7.72
C ALA A 100 -5.14 36.85 6.97
N ILE A 101 -4.82 36.77 5.67
CA ILE A 101 -4.62 37.97 4.83
C ILE A 101 -5.91 38.79 4.78
N HIS A 102 -7.04 38.14 4.48
CA HIS A 102 -8.34 38.81 4.40
C HIS A 102 -8.71 39.52 5.71
N GLU A 103 -8.58 38.84 6.85
CA GLU A 103 -8.85 39.42 8.17
C GLU A 103 -7.96 40.63 8.48
N ASN A 104 -6.67 40.57 8.12
CA ASN A 104 -5.74 41.68 8.31
C ASN A 104 -6.06 42.87 7.41
N GLU A 105 -6.49 42.64 6.17
CA GLU A 105 -6.94 43.71 5.28
C GLU A 105 -8.20 44.40 5.80
N VAL A 106 -9.17 43.63 6.30
CA VAL A 106 -10.40 44.19 6.89
C VAL A 106 -10.06 45.06 8.10
N LYS A 107 -9.18 44.59 8.99
CA LYS A 107 -8.70 45.38 10.13
C LYS A 107 -8.03 46.68 9.71
N ARG A 108 -7.18 46.66 8.67
CA ARG A 108 -6.51 47.87 8.14
C ARG A 108 -7.49 48.88 7.55
N ARG A 109 -8.58 48.45 6.93
CA ARG A 109 -9.59 49.36 6.34
C ARG A 109 -10.47 50.04 7.39
N ASN A 110 -10.59 49.45 8.57
CA ASN A 110 -11.43 49.93 9.66
C ASN A 110 -10.66 50.82 10.67
N MET A 111 -9.39 51.14 10.39
CA MET A 111 -8.51 52.00 11.20
C MET A 111 -8.29 53.33 10.48
#